data_AF-A0A523PM18-F1
#
_entry.id   AF-A0A523PM18-F1
#
_cell.length_a   1.000
_cell.length_b   1.000
_cell.length_c   1.000
_cell.angle_alpha   90.00
_cell.angle_beta   90.00
_cell.angle_gamma   90.00
#
_symmetry.space_group_name_H-M   'P 1'
#
loop_
_entity.id
_entity.type
_entity.pdbx_description
1 polymer ?
#
loop_
_entity_poly.entity_id
_entity_poly.type
_entity_poly.pdbx_seq_one_letter_code
_entity_poly.pdbx_strand_id
1 'polypeptide(L)'
;MNRIDNGARVGLIASFLCIFAGCAQTSELTQRAAASENLIECAVERPQICTREYIPVCGLRDTGVHCVTTPCESTEWKTYGNACTACSDTKVYGYRLNSCKEQN
;
A
#
# COMPACT_ATOMS: atom_id res chain seq x y z
N MET A 1 -8.08 -7.67 64.59
CA MET A 1 -6.66 -8.07 64.56
C MET A 1 -6.10 -7.73 63.19
N ASN A 2 -5.59 -6.51 63.01
CA ASN A 2 -4.14 -6.20 63.05
C ASN A 2 -3.47 -6.31 61.67
N ARG A 3 -3.50 -5.18 60.95
CA ARG A 3 -2.38 -4.55 60.25
C ARG A 3 -2.82 -3.11 59.90
N ILE A 4 -1.87 -2.21 59.77
CA ILE A 4 -2.02 -0.76 59.98
C ILE A 4 -2.20 -0.04 58.61
N ASP A 5 -3.29 0.71 58.39
CA ASP A 5 -3.61 1.41 57.10
C ASP A 5 -3.76 2.95 57.31
N ASN A 6 -3.05 3.79 56.53
CA ASN A 6 -3.12 5.27 56.57
C ASN A 6 -3.11 5.85 55.13
N GLY A 7 -4.12 6.49 54.52
CA GLY A 7 -5.51 6.70 54.91
C GLY A 7 -5.94 8.18 54.99
N ALA A 8 -6.02 8.95 53.90
CA ALA A 8 -6.86 10.17 53.78
C ALA A 8 -6.70 10.94 52.45
N ARG A 9 -7.84 11.17 51.76
CA ARG A 9 -8.10 12.22 50.73
C ARG A 9 -7.29 12.00 49.44
N VAL A 10 -7.88 11.64 48.30
CA VAL A 10 -8.71 12.54 47.49
C VAL A 10 -9.78 11.71 46.78
N GLY A 11 -10.96 11.65 47.40
CA GLY A 11 -12.21 11.57 46.66
C GLY A 11 -12.68 13.00 46.43
N LEU A 12 -12.88 13.41 45.17
CA LEU A 12 -13.80 14.50 44.79
C LEU A 12 -13.97 14.71 43.27
N ILE A 13 -13.90 13.67 42.45
CA ILE A 13 -14.51 13.72 41.12
C ILE A 13 -15.28 12.42 40.89
N ALA A 14 -16.21 12.15 41.81
CA ALA A 14 -17.34 11.27 41.55
C ALA A 14 -18.36 12.04 40.70
N SER A 15 -19.04 11.33 39.81
CA SER A 15 -20.14 11.81 38.96
C SER A 15 -19.72 12.33 37.58
N PHE A 16 -19.50 11.41 36.64
CA PHE A 16 -20.33 11.40 35.43
C PHE A 16 -20.38 9.98 34.85
N LEU A 17 -21.61 9.45 34.79
CA LEU A 17 -22.01 8.18 34.18
C LEU A 17 -21.65 8.10 32.69
N CYS A 18 -21.57 6.85 32.22
CA CYS A 18 -21.79 6.31 30.86
C CYS A 18 -20.55 5.58 30.33
N ILE A 19 -20.46 4.27 30.53
CA ILE A 19 -21.00 3.26 29.59
C ILE A 19 -20.56 3.57 28.16
N PHE A 20 -19.32 3.20 27.82
CA PHE A 20 -18.99 2.72 26.49
C PHE A 20 -17.93 1.62 26.65
N ALA A 21 -18.39 0.37 26.60
CA ALA A 21 -17.56 -0.73 26.12
C ALA A 21 -17.29 -0.47 24.63
N GLY A 22 -16.35 0.44 24.34
CA GLY A 22 -15.90 0.70 22.98
C GLY A 22 -14.84 -0.34 22.62
N CYS A 23 -15.16 -1.25 21.70
CA CYS A 23 -14.17 -2.13 21.09
C CYS A 23 -13.07 -1.28 20.46
N ALA A 24 -11.83 -1.43 20.92
CA ALA A 24 -10.66 -0.89 20.22
C ALA A 24 -10.45 -1.72 18.95
N GLN A 25 -11.10 -1.33 17.85
CA GLN A 25 -10.88 -1.92 16.54
C GLN A 25 -10.74 -0.82 15.49
N THR A 26 -9.60 -0.14 15.59
CA THR A 26 -9.03 0.74 14.57
C THR A 26 -7.68 0.10 14.25
N SER A 27 -7.34 -0.39 13.06
CA SER A 27 -7.72 0.05 11.73
C SER A 27 -7.24 -1.00 10.70
N GLU A 28 -8.14 -1.78 10.10
CA GLU A 28 -7.78 -2.64 8.96
C GLU A 28 -7.72 -1.87 7.62
N LEU A 29 -8.20 -0.62 7.59
CA LEU A 29 -8.17 0.23 6.39
C LEU A 29 -6.81 0.90 6.15
N THR A 30 -6.01 1.13 7.19
CA THR A 30 -4.64 1.67 7.06
C THR A 30 -3.67 0.62 6.53
N GLN A 31 -4.00 -0.68 6.63
CA GLN A 31 -3.06 -1.76 6.32
C GLN A 31 -3.09 -2.21 4.86
N ARG A 32 -4.05 -1.76 4.04
CA ARG A 32 -4.07 -2.01 2.59
C ARG A 32 -3.23 -1.03 1.75
N ALA A 33 -2.81 0.10 2.33
CA ALA A 33 -1.89 1.03 1.67
C ALA A 33 -0.44 0.50 1.60
N ALA A 34 -0.07 -0.44 2.48
CA ALA A 34 1.27 -1.02 2.58
C ALA A 34 1.50 -2.28 1.71
N ALA A 35 0.59 -2.61 0.80
CA ALA A 35 0.82 -3.68 -0.20
C ALA A 35 1.41 -3.16 -1.52
N SER A 36 1.63 -1.83 -1.62
CA SER A 36 2.22 -1.11 -2.75
C SER A 36 3.64 -0.59 -2.45
N GLU A 37 4.42 -1.31 -1.64
CA GLU A 37 5.62 -0.74 -0.99
C GLU A 37 6.84 -0.46 -1.89
N ASN A 38 6.76 -0.64 -3.21
CA ASN A 38 7.85 -0.24 -4.13
C ASN A 38 7.39 0.09 -5.56
N LEU A 39 6.09 0.30 -5.78
CA LEU A 39 5.59 0.66 -7.10
C LEU A 39 5.77 2.17 -7.33
N ILE A 40 6.62 2.52 -8.30
CA ILE A 40 6.79 3.87 -8.79
C ILE A 40 5.77 4.07 -9.92
N GLU A 41 4.76 4.89 -9.68
CA GLU A 41 3.72 5.18 -10.66
C GLU A 41 4.27 5.98 -11.84
N CYS A 42 3.77 5.67 -13.04
CA CYS A 42 4.07 6.49 -14.21
C CYS A 42 3.31 7.81 -14.15
N ALA A 43 3.97 8.90 -14.55
CA ALA A 43 3.33 10.20 -14.67
C ALA A 43 2.18 10.16 -15.70
N VAL A 44 1.21 11.06 -15.55
CA VAL A 44 0.10 11.22 -16.51
C VAL A 44 0.63 11.56 -17.90
N GLU A 45 1.59 12.49 -17.96
CA GLU A 45 2.28 12.84 -19.21
C GLU A 45 3.31 11.75 -19.56
N ARG A 46 3.10 11.06 -20.70
CA ARG A 46 3.95 9.93 -21.10
C ARG A 46 5.11 10.41 -21.97
N PRO A 47 6.36 10.00 -21.67
CA PRO A 47 7.51 10.36 -22.49
C PRO A 47 7.37 9.75 -23.90
N GLN A 48 7.62 10.57 -24.93
CA GLN A 48 7.57 10.13 -26.33
C GLN A 48 8.94 9.68 -26.86
N ILE A 49 10.01 10.11 -26.19
CA ILE A 49 11.40 9.84 -26.58
C ILE A 49 12.12 9.26 -25.36
N CYS A 50 12.72 8.09 -25.53
CA CYS A 50 13.51 7.42 -24.50
C CYS A 50 14.92 7.16 -25.01
N THR A 51 15.89 7.25 -24.10
CA THR A 51 17.26 6.80 -24.34
C THR A 51 17.32 5.27 -24.43
N ARG A 52 18.37 4.76 -25.08
CA ARG A 52 18.59 3.31 -25.27
C ARG A 52 19.42 2.67 -24.15
N GLU A 53 19.51 3.31 -23.00
CA GLU A 53 20.17 2.74 -21.82
C GLU A 53 19.43 1.51 -21.30
N TYR A 54 20.18 0.53 -20.81
CA TYR A 54 19.60 -0.70 -20.26
C TYR A 54 19.78 -0.70 -18.74
N ILE A 55 18.74 -0.26 -18.04
CA ILE A 55 18.62 -0.21 -16.58
C ILE A 55 17.25 -0.83 -16.25
N PRO A 56 17.14 -2.16 -16.22
CA PRO A 56 15.85 -2.83 -16.31
C PRO A 56 14.94 -2.56 -15.11
N VAL A 57 13.63 -2.50 -15.40
CA VAL A 57 12.57 -2.31 -14.40
C VAL A 57 11.45 -3.33 -14.62
N CYS A 58 10.68 -3.64 -13.59
CA CYS A 58 9.51 -4.51 -13.69
C CYS A 58 8.23 -3.68 -13.68
N GLY A 59 7.59 -3.54 -14.84
CA GLY A 59 6.38 -2.75 -15.03
C GLY A 59 5.10 -3.57 -14.79
N LEU A 60 4.14 -2.98 -14.09
CA LEU A 60 2.78 -3.48 -13.97
C LEU A 60 1.98 -3.00 -15.18
N ARG A 61 1.65 -3.93 -16.08
CA ARG A 61 0.98 -3.66 -17.35
C ARG A 61 -0.44 -4.20 -17.35
N ASP A 62 -1.37 -3.45 -17.91
CA ASP A 62 -2.71 -3.92 -18.29
C ASP A 62 -2.65 -4.90 -19.46
N THR A 63 -3.22 -6.09 -19.28
CA THR A 63 -3.31 -7.12 -20.33
C THR A 63 -4.37 -6.79 -21.37
N GLY A 64 -5.26 -5.83 -21.09
CA GLY A 64 -6.44 -5.50 -21.89
C GLY A 64 -7.59 -6.49 -21.70
N VAL A 65 -7.45 -7.43 -20.77
CA VAL A 65 -8.49 -8.40 -20.42
C VAL A 65 -9.34 -7.79 -19.30
N HIS A 66 -10.60 -7.46 -19.62
CA HIS A 66 -11.59 -7.00 -18.65
C HIS A 66 -12.71 -8.03 -18.54
N CYS A 67 -13.07 -8.42 -17.32
CA CYS A 67 -13.93 -9.57 -17.11
C CYS A 67 -15.29 -9.21 -16.56
N VAL A 68 -16.29 -9.97 -16.99
CA VAL A 68 -17.65 -9.91 -16.46
C VAL A 68 -17.77 -10.70 -15.16
N THR A 69 -16.98 -11.76 -14.99
CA THR A 69 -16.94 -12.65 -13.81
C THR A 69 -15.50 -12.89 -13.34
N THR A 70 -15.28 -12.93 -12.02
CA THR A 70 -13.95 -13.07 -11.37
C THR A 70 -13.63 -14.51 -10.94
N PRO A 71 -12.35 -14.91 -10.84
CA PRO A 71 -11.14 -14.11 -10.98
C PRO A 71 -10.59 -14.08 -12.42
N CYS A 72 -9.96 -12.97 -12.79
CA CYS A 72 -9.17 -12.90 -14.01
C CYS A 72 -7.99 -11.94 -13.87
N GLU A 73 -6.91 -12.27 -14.58
CA GLU A 73 -5.66 -11.52 -14.56
C GLU A 73 -5.71 -10.36 -15.57
N SER A 74 -6.27 -9.23 -15.13
CA SER A 74 -6.28 -7.99 -15.92
C SER A 74 -4.92 -7.27 -15.95
N THR A 75 -3.94 -7.74 -15.16
CA THR A 75 -2.62 -7.13 -15.08
C THR A 75 -1.53 -8.18 -15.06
N GLU A 76 -0.37 -7.85 -15.62
CA GLU A 76 0.83 -8.69 -15.59
C GLU A 76 2.08 -7.88 -15.24
N TRP A 77 3.08 -8.57 -14.71
CA TRP A 77 4.40 -8.00 -14.46
C TRP A 77 5.34 -8.32 -15.63
N LYS A 78 5.95 -7.29 -16.22
CA LYS A 78 6.83 -7.44 -17.38
C LYS A 78 8.09 -6.60 -17.24
N THR A 79 9.24 -7.16 -17.60
CA THR A 79 10.51 -6.43 -17.63
C THR A 79 10.56 -5.48 -18.82
N TYR A 80 10.95 -4.23 -18.55
CA TYR A 80 11.27 -3.21 -19.56
C TYR A 80 12.75 -2.83 -19.47
N GLY A 81 13.30 -2.32 -20.58
CA GLY A 81 14.73 -1.99 -20.67
C GLY A 81 15.15 -0.82 -19.77
N ASN A 82 14.25 0.12 -19.51
CA ASN A 82 14.42 1.21 -18.55
C ASN A 82 13.06 1.80 -18.14
N ALA A 83 13.08 2.66 -17.12
CA ALA A 83 11.89 3.35 -16.61
C ALA A 83 11.15 4.18 -17.67
N CYS A 84 11.88 4.88 -18.54
CA CYS A 84 11.27 5.66 -19.61
C CYS A 84 10.47 4.78 -20.58
N THR A 85 11.05 3.66 -21.00
CA THR A 85 10.42 2.71 -21.93
C THR A 85 9.22 2.00 -21.29
N ALA A 86 9.26 1.79 -19.97
CA ALA A 86 8.10 1.29 -19.24
C ALA A 86 6.97 2.33 -19.24
N CYS A 87 7.26 3.57 -18.86
CA CYS A 87 6.23 4.61 -18.76
C CYS A 87 5.81 5.22 -20.10
N SER A 88 6.54 5.03 -21.20
CA SER A 88 6.06 5.39 -22.53
C SER A 88 4.96 4.46 -23.03
N ASP A 89 4.87 3.23 -22.52
CA ASP A 89 3.73 2.34 -22.77
C ASP A 89 2.52 2.80 -21.93
N THR A 90 1.47 3.23 -22.63
CA THR A 90 0.23 3.72 -22.02
C THR A 90 -0.50 2.66 -21.20
N LYS A 91 -0.22 1.37 -21.43
CA LYS A 91 -0.79 0.25 -20.67
C LYS A 91 -0.06 -0.01 -19.35
N VAL A 92 1.08 0.64 -19.11
CA VAL A 92 1.84 0.47 -17.87
C VAL A 92 1.36 1.48 -16.83
N TYR A 93 0.94 0.96 -15.67
CA TYR A 93 0.50 1.76 -14.53
C TYR A 93 1.69 2.32 -13.74
N GLY A 94 2.75 1.52 -13.59
CA GLY A 94 3.96 1.88 -12.86
C GLY A 94 4.99 0.76 -12.94
N TYR A 95 6.12 0.96 -12.30
CA TYR A 95 7.20 -0.02 -12.28
C TYR A 95 7.88 -0.13 -10.91
N ARG A 96 8.55 -1.25 -10.70
CA ARG A 96 9.49 -1.48 -9.59
C ARG A 96 10.91 -1.50 -10.14
N LEU A 97 11.88 -1.17 -9.30
CA LEU A 97 13.29 -1.26 -9.66
C LEU A 97 13.71 -2.71 -9.96
N ASN A 98 14.75 -2.85 -10.78
CA ASN A 98 15.29 -4.12 -11.26
C ASN A 98 14.32 -4.91 -12.14
N SER A 99 14.82 -5.94 -12.82
CA SER A 99 13.99 -6.80 -13.66
C SER A 99 13.00 -7.63 -12.84
N CYS A 100 11.92 -8.11 -13.46
CA CYS A 100 10.95 -8.98 -12.76
C CYS A 100 11.58 -10.28 -12.24
N LYS A 101 12.70 -10.72 -12.82
CA LYS A 101 13.43 -11.91 -12.36
C LYS A 101 14.08 -11.68 -11.00
N GLU A 102 14.50 -10.45 -10.70
CA GLU A 102 15.20 -10.09 -9.46
C GLU A 102 14.24 -9.79 -8.31
N GLN A 103 12.93 -9.84 -8.57
CA GLN A 103 11.87 -9.62 -7.57
C GLN A 103 11.33 -10.92 -6.97
N ASN A 104 11.92 -12.06 -7.37
CA ASN A 104 11.58 -13.40 -6.92
C ASN A 104 12.67 -13.96 -6.01
#